data_AF-A0A2V5JE15-F1
#
_entry.id   AF-A0A2V5JE15-F1
#
_cell.length_a   1.000
_cell.length_b   1.000
_cell.length_c   1.000
_cell.angle_alpha   90.00
_cell.angle_beta   90.00
_cell.angle_gamma   90.00
#
_symmetry.space_group_name_H-M   'P 1'
#
loop_
_entity.id
_entity.type
_entity.pdbx_description
1 polymer ?
#
loop_
_entity_poly.entity_id
_entity_poly.type
_entity_poly.pdbx_seq_one_letter_code
_entity_poly.pdbx_strand_id
1 'polypeptide(L)'
;ETVILVDEAQDSYHDTDLWNTIVKGCGFFRTDIKMCFFAHYGDPQFAVEHPIPFTPERFNGPLHVTLTPWPGMFSPFSPDIGLFYTESEFREVVTRLPMFMSADDFAVDDAAMDYLYKLTSAHPGVVTAVVGVLYREHRDLIKQGKIHTITMDHVLEVLKDKSRFFGSLMQYAAGRSFPDHHDSTFTSKVVDVLGQILAKGSMPFDINDVAMRTCYERGWAHRTFEKYTSKGYNLLREVLVLPSRMHEM
;
A
#
# COMPACT_ATOMS: atom_id res chain seq x y z
N GLU A 1 -14.10 -19.64 -20.02
CA GLU A 1 -14.01 -19.01 -18.69
C GLU A 1 -13.30 -17.68 -18.88
N THR A 2 -13.93 -16.60 -18.42
CA THR A 2 -13.43 -15.23 -18.56
C THR A 2 -13.24 -14.64 -17.18
N VAL A 3 -12.06 -14.06 -16.92
CA VAL A 3 -11.78 -13.33 -15.68
C VAL A 3 -11.69 -11.85 -15.99
N ILE A 4 -12.46 -11.04 -15.26
CA ILE A 4 -12.44 -9.59 -15.33
C ILE A 4 -11.80 -9.07 -14.04
N LEU A 5 -10.74 -8.30 -14.18
CA LEU A 5 -10.09 -7.60 -13.06
C LEU A 5 -10.51 -6.14 -13.11
N VAL A 6 -11.07 -5.64 -12.02
CA VAL A 6 -11.46 -4.24 -11.86
C VAL A 6 -10.55 -3.64 -10.79
N ASP A 7 -9.63 -2.80 -11.24
CA ASP A 7 -8.76 -2.03 -10.35
C ASP A 7 -9.47 -0.75 -9.90
N GLU A 8 -9.09 -0.22 -8.75
CA GLU A 8 -9.70 0.97 -8.13
C GLU A 8 -11.24 0.88 -8.03
N ALA A 9 -11.73 -0.31 -7.70
CA ALA A 9 -13.16 -0.63 -7.73
C ALA A 9 -14.00 0.25 -6.81
N GLN A 10 -13.42 0.81 -5.76
CA GLN A 10 -14.12 1.70 -4.84
C GLN A 10 -14.70 2.94 -5.51
N ASP A 11 -14.07 3.43 -6.58
CA ASP A 11 -14.57 4.56 -7.34
C ASP A 11 -15.88 4.19 -8.04
N SER A 12 -16.13 2.91 -8.31
CA SER A 12 -17.37 2.44 -8.93
C SER A 12 -18.51 2.19 -7.97
N TYR A 13 -18.31 2.24 -6.64
CA TYR A 13 -19.33 1.84 -5.65
C TYR A 13 -20.62 2.67 -5.72
N HIS A 14 -20.58 3.85 -6.35
CA HIS A 14 -21.75 4.68 -6.59
C HIS A 14 -22.55 4.31 -7.86
N ASP A 15 -22.01 3.47 -8.74
CA ASP A 15 -22.65 3.05 -9.99
C ASP A 15 -23.67 1.92 -9.72
N THR A 16 -24.93 2.33 -9.58
CA THR A 16 -26.01 1.39 -9.26
C THR A 16 -26.24 0.33 -10.33
N ASP A 17 -25.99 0.66 -11.60
CA ASP A 17 -26.29 -0.23 -12.72
C ASP A 17 -25.23 -1.33 -12.82
N LEU A 18 -23.97 -0.96 -12.68
CA LEU A 18 -22.86 -1.92 -12.59
C LEU A 18 -23.09 -2.90 -11.44
N TRP A 19 -23.27 -2.39 -10.22
CA TRP A 19 -23.34 -3.24 -9.04
C TRP A 19 -24.63 -4.05 -8.97
N ASN A 20 -25.81 -3.49 -9.25
CA ASN A 20 -27.07 -4.23 -9.12
C ASN A 20 -27.42 -5.13 -10.31
N THR A 21 -27.00 -4.77 -11.52
CA THR A 21 -27.37 -5.54 -12.73
C THR A 21 -26.28 -6.52 -13.11
N ILE A 22 -25.05 -6.03 -13.25
CA ILE A 22 -23.95 -6.82 -13.82
C ILE A 22 -23.31 -7.70 -12.74
N VAL A 23 -22.88 -7.12 -11.63
CA VAL A 23 -22.16 -7.85 -10.58
C VAL A 23 -23.06 -8.89 -9.92
N LYS A 24 -24.26 -8.51 -9.47
CA LYS A 24 -25.24 -9.47 -8.95
C LYS A 24 -25.64 -10.51 -10.00
N GLY A 25 -25.84 -10.08 -11.24
CA GLY A 25 -26.20 -10.98 -12.34
C GLY A 25 -25.17 -12.08 -12.60
N CYS A 26 -23.88 -11.79 -12.41
CA CYS A 26 -22.81 -12.78 -12.57
C CYS A 26 -22.86 -13.87 -11.49
N GLY A 27 -23.13 -13.50 -10.22
CA GLY A 27 -23.26 -14.46 -9.12
C GLY A 27 -24.44 -15.43 -9.25
N PHE A 28 -25.54 -15.00 -9.88
CA PHE A 28 -26.76 -15.81 -10.02
C PHE A 28 -26.91 -16.54 -11.36
N PHE A 29 -26.43 -15.97 -12.48
CA PHE A 29 -26.80 -16.44 -13.82
C PHE A 29 -25.62 -16.77 -14.75
N ARG A 30 -24.38 -16.39 -14.42
CA ARG A 30 -23.23 -16.54 -15.34
C ARG A 30 -22.02 -17.15 -14.65
N THR A 31 -21.94 -18.47 -14.68
CA THR A 31 -20.79 -19.22 -14.13
C THR A 31 -19.55 -19.19 -15.02
N ASP A 32 -19.64 -18.65 -16.24
CA ASP A 32 -18.56 -18.52 -17.21
C ASP A 32 -17.69 -17.27 -17.00
N ILE A 33 -18.18 -16.29 -16.22
CA ILE A 33 -17.50 -15.01 -15.95
C ILE A 33 -17.19 -14.90 -14.45
N LYS A 34 -15.93 -14.62 -14.12
CA LYS A 34 -15.49 -14.30 -12.77
C LYS A 34 -15.02 -12.86 -12.71
N MET A 35 -15.47 -12.12 -11.71
CA MET A 35 -15.05 -10.73 -11.47
C MET A 35 -14.24 -10.66 -10.18
N CYS A 36 -13.08 -9.99 -10.24
CA CYS A 36 -12.25 -9.71 -9.08
C CYS A 36 -12.07 -8.19 -8.98
N PHE A 37 -12.45 -7.64 -7.83
CA PHE A 37 -12.43 -6.21 -7.55
C PHE A 37 -11.27 -5.92 -6.59
N PHE A 38 -10.36 -5.04 -6.99
CA PHE A 38 -9.30 -4.53 -6.14
C PHE A 38 -9.70 -3.15 -5.65
N ALA A 39 -9.62 -2.94 -4.34
CA ALA A 39 -9.88 -1.65 -3.73
C ALA A 39 -8.85 -1.40 -2.63
N HIS A 40 -8.32 -0.19 -2.58
CA HIS A 40 -7.35 0.21 -1.56
C HIS A 40 -7.99 0.95 -0.36
N TYR A 41 -9.26 1.34 -0.50
CA TYR A 41 -10.10 1.91 0.56
C TYR A 41 -11.58 1.65 0.30
N GLY A 42 -12.40 1.79 1.35
CA GLY A 42 -13.84 1.51 1.27
C GLY A 42 -14.16 0.01 1.21
N ASP A 43 -15.36 -0.35 1.64
CA ASP A 43 -15.83 -1.74 1.67
C ASP A 43 -17.04 -1.85 0.72
N PRO A 44 -17.11 -2.83 -0.19
CA PRO A 44 -18.24 -2.96 -1.11
C PRO A 44 -19.56 -3.27 -0.38
N GLN A 45 -19.55 -3.82 0.84
CA GLN A 45 -20.73 -4.06 1.67
C GLN A 45 -21.26 -2.78 2.34
N PHE A 46 -20.37 -1.90 2.76
CA PHE A 46 -20.72 -0.64 3.44
C PHE A 46 -20.69 0.57 2.51
N ALA A 47 -20.22 0.36 1.28
CA ALA A 47 -19.77 1.37 0.34
C ALA A 47 -18.76 2.36 0.93
N VAL A 48 -18.20 3.22 0.08
CA VAL A 48 -17.61 4.48 0.56
C VAL A 48 -18.68 5.24 1.35
N GLU A 49 -18.27 6.00 2.37
CA GLU A 49 -19.07 6.61 3.46
C GLU A 49 -20.20 7.58 3.04
N HIS A 50 -20.55 7.59 1.76
CA HIS A 50 -21.73 8.24 1.23
C HIS A 50 -22.98 7.38 1.47
N PRO A 51 -24.11 7.97 1.90
CA PRO A 51 -25.36 7.25 2.02
C PRO A 51 -25.81 6.78 0.63
N ILE A 52 -25.61 5.49 0.36
CA ILE A 52 -25.99 4.88 -0.90
C ILE A 52 -27.48 4.48 -0.83
N PRO A 53 -28.30 4.81 -1.86
CA PRO A 53 -29.73 4.50 -1.86
C PRO A 53 -30.06 3.03 -2.16
N PHE A 54 -29.09 2.12 -2.18
CA PHE A 54 -29.27 0.72 -2.52
C PHE A 54 -28.55 -0.22 -1.55
N THR A 55 -28.98 -1.48 -1.50
CA THR A 55 -28.34 -2.54 -0.71
C THR A 55 -27.17 -3.14 -1.50
N PRO A 56 -25.91 -2.93 -1.07
CA PRO A 56 -24.77 -3.47 -1.79
C PRO A 56 -24.79 -5.01 -1.81
N GLU A 57 -24.14 -5.60 -2.81
CA GLU A 57 -24.03 -7.06 -2.87
C GLU A 57 -23.18 -7.56 -1.70
N ARG A 58 -23.66 -8.59 -0.99
CA ARG A 58 -22.96 -9.12 0.18
C ARG A 58 -21.86 -10.08 -0.27
N PHE A 59 -20.63 -9.59 -0.34
CA PHE A 59 -19.44 -10.44 -0.43
C PHE A 59 -19.22 -11.16 0.89
N ASN A 60 -19.67 -12.41 1.01
CA ASN A 60 -19.41 -13.21 2.21
C ASN A 60 -17.90 -13.51 2.38
N GLY A 61 -17.49 -13.98 3.55
CA GLY A 61 -16.07 -14.21 3.88
C GLY A 61 -15.24 -14.97 2.82
N PRO A 62 -15.76 -16.01 2.15
CA PRO A 62 -15.06 -16.69 1.05
C PRO A 62 -14.86 -15.88 -0.24
N LEU A 63 -15.60 -14.79 -0.42
CA LEU A 63 -15.54 -13.90 -1.59
C LEU A 63 -14.78 -12.60 -1.30
N HIS A 64 -14.16 -12.50 -0.12
CA HIS A 64 -13.43 -11.32 0.33
C HIS A 64 -12.03 -11.72 0.83
N VAL A 65 -11.01 -11.03 0.32
CA VAL A 65 -9.62 -11.20 0.75
C VAL A 65 -9.12 -9.85 1.27
N THR A 66 -8.69 -9.81 2.53
CA THR A 66 -8.12 -8.60 3.13
C THR A 66 -6.61 -8.74 3.13
N LEU A 67 -5.91 -7.79 2.49
CA LEU A 67 -4.44 -7.75 2.45
C LEU A 67 -3.83 -7.02 3.66
N THR A 68 -4.66 -6.36 4.47
CA THR A 68 -4.25 -5.68 5.70
C THR A 68 -4.58 -6.56 6.92
N PRO A 69 -3.66 -6.67 7.90
CA PRO A 69 -3.95 -7.37 9.14
C PRO A 69 -5.06 -6.63 9.90
N TRP A 70 -6.10 -7.35 10.31
CA TRP A 70 -7.18 -6.84 11.15
C TRP A 70 -7.11 -7.47 12.55
N PRO A 71 -6.78 -6.70 13.61
CA PRO A 71 -6.60 -7.24 14.95
C PRO A 71 -7.85 -7.92 15.51
N GLY A 72 -7.86 -9.25 15.54
CA GLY A 72 -8.97 -10.05 16.07
C GLY A 72 -10.07 -10.38 15.07
N MET A 73 -9.92 -9.99 13.80
CA MET A 73 -10.74 -10.45 12.68
C MET A 73 -9.87 -11.29 11.73
N PHE A 74 -9.41 -12.43 12.21
CA PHE A 74 -9.00 -13.50 11.31
C PHE A 74 -10.27 -14.02 10.62
N SER A 75 -10.48 -13.64 9.36
CA SER A 75 -11.39 -14.42 8.53
C SER A 75 -10.73 -15.78 8.32
N PRO A 76 -11.32 -16.90 8.77
CA PRO A 76 -10.76 -18.23 8.49
C PRO A 76 -10.75 -18.54 6.98
N PHE A 77 -11.32 -17.65 6.16
CA PHE A 77 -11.40 -17.73 4.71
C PHE A 77 -10.43 -16.79 3.99
N SER A 78 -9.74 -15.88 4.69
CA SER A 78 -8.70 -15.05 4.08
C SER A 78 -7.37 -15.79 4.21
N PRO A 79 -6.65 -16.03 3.09
CA PRO A 79 -5.33 -16.62 3.15
C PRO A 79 -4.36 -15.69 3.91
N ASP A 80 -3.29 -16.28 4.44
CA ASP A 80 -2.20 -15.55 5.10
C ASP A 80 -1.33 -14.84 4.05
N ILE A 81 -1.90 -13.79 3.45
CA ILE A 81 -1.30 -12.96 2.41
C ILE A 81 -1.40 -11.51 2.88
N GLY A 82 -0.25 -10.86 3.02
CA GLY A 82 -0.16 -9.49 3.47
C GLY A 82 0.20 -8.52 2.34
N LEU A 83 -0.06 -7.23 2.59
CA LEU A 83 0.35 -6.13 1.71
C LEU A 83 1.88 -5.93 1.68
N PHE A 84 2.57 -6.34 2.74
CA PHE A 84 4.01 -6.19 2.92
C PHE A 84 4.69 -7.54 2.81
N TYR A 85 5.90 -7.55 2.24
CA TYR A 85 6.70 -8.76 2.23
C TYR A 85 7.13 -9.15 3.65
N THR A 86 7.07 -10.44 3.94
CA THR A 86 7.88 -11.03 5.00
C THR A 86 9.37 -10.86 4.68
N GLU A 87 10.24 -11.02 5.68
CA GLU A 87 11.69 -10.93 5.45
C GLU A 87 12.18 -11.93 4.39
N SER A 88 11.66 -13.16 4.39
CA SER A 88 11.99 -14.17 3.39
C SER A 88 11.55 -13.78 1.98
N GLU A 89 10.32 -13.29 1.82
CA GLU A 89 9.80 -12.83 0.53
C GLU A 89 10.58 -11.62 0.03
N PHE A 90 10.90 -10.68 0.93
CA PHE A 90 11.69 -9.51 0.60
C PHE A 90 13.05 -9.90 0.03
N ARG A 91 13.78 -10.82 0.71
CA ARG A 91 15.10 -11.27 0.23
C ARG A 91 14.99 -11.94 -1.12
N GLU A 92 14.02 -12.84 -1.31
CA GLU A 92 13.78 -13.50 -2.59
C GLU A 92 13.50 -12.49 -3.71
N VAL A 93 12.66 -11.47 -3.44
CA VAL A 93 12.33 -10.41 -4.38
C VAL A 93 13.56 -9.58 -4.73
N VAL A 94 14.32 -9.10 -3.74
CA VAL A 94 15.52 -8.27 -4.00
C VAL A 94 16.60 -9.05 -4.74
N THR A 95 16.76 -10.35 -4.48
CA THR A 95 17.68 -11.20 -5.25
C THR A 95 17.27 -11.33 -6.71
N ARG A 96 15.97 -11.37 -7.01
CA ARG A 96 15.46 -11.59 -8.37
C ARG A 96 15.20 -10.31 -9.15
N LEU A 97 14.93 -9.19 -8.47
CA LEU A 97 14.62 -7.90 -9.09
C LEU A 97 15.63 -7.49 -10.18
N PRO A 98 16.96 -7.61 -9.97
CA PRO A 98 17.95 -7.30 -11.02
C PRO A 98 17.65 -7.97 -12.36
N MET A 99 17.27 -9.27 -12.35
CA MET A 99 16.97 -10.04 -13.55
C MET A 99 15.73 -9.54 -14.31
N PHE A 100 14.79 -8.91 -13.61
CA PHE A 100 13.57 -8.37 -14.21
C PHE A 100 13.69 -6.89 -14.59
N MET A 101 14.57 -6.15 -13.93
CA MET A 101 14.73 -4.71 -14.11
C MET A 101 15.72 -4.35 -15.21
N SER A 102 16.72 -5.20 -15.47
CA SER A 102 17.73 -4.96 -16.48
C SER A 102 18.25 -6.26 -17.10
N ALA A 103 18.95 -6.13 -18.22
CA ALA A 103 19.76 -7.21 -18.77
C ALA A 103 21.13 -7.34 -18.06
N ASP A 104 21.41 -6.45 -17.10
CA ASP A 104 22.69 -6.36 -16.41
C ASP A 104 22.58 -7.14 -15.10
N ASP A 105 23.49 -8.10 -14.91
CA ASP A 105 23.49 -8.94 -13.71
C ASP A 105 24.24 -8.24 -12.57
N PHE A 106 23.53 -7.99 -11.46
CA PHE A 106 24.10 -7.48 -10.23
C PHE A 106 23.36 -8.06 -9.03
N ALA A 107 24.08 -8.20 -7.92
CA ALA A 107 23.52 -8.62 -6.64
C ALA A 107 23.37 -7.43 -5.68
N VAL A 108 22.62 -7.63 -4.60
CA VAL A 108 22.60 -6.74 -3.44
C VAL A 108 23.16 -7.54 -2.27
N ASP A 109 24.09 -6.97 -1.49
CA ASP A 109 24.65 -7.68 -0.34
C ASP A 109 23.67 -7.78 0.84
N ASP A 110 23.91 -8.70 1.77
CA ASP A 110 23.01 -8.96 2.89
C ASP A 110 22.84 -7.74 3.81
N ALA A 111 23.91 -6.98 4.03
CA ALA A 111 23.87 -5.79 4.88
C ALA A 111 23.03 -4.66 4.27
N ALA A 112 23.12 -4.45 2.96
CA ALA A 112 22.27 -3.53 2.22
C ALA A 112 20.83 -4.04 2.22
N MET A 113 20.59 -5.34 2.02
CA MET A 113 19.25 -5.93 2.12
C MET A 113 18.63 -5.67 3.49
N ASP A 114 19.35 -5.90 4.58
CA ASP A 114 18.88 -5.65 5.95
C ASP A 114 18.49 -4.17 6.15
N TYR A 115 19.30 -3.27 5.60
CA TYR A 115 19.03 -1.85 5.65
C TYR A 115 17.81 -1.46 4.81
N LEU A 116 17.70 -1.99 3.59
CA LEU A 116 16.59 -1.76 2.68
C LEU A 116 15.27 -2.30 3.23
N TYR A 117 15.29 -3.46 3.89
CA TYR A 117 14.11 -4.02 4.56
C TYR A 117 13.54 -3.02 5.58
N LYS A 118 14.40 -2.45 6.42
CA LYS A 118 14.03 -1.44 7.42
C LYS A 118 13.59 -0.13 6.76
N LEU A 119 14.35 0.35 5.77
CA LEU A 119 14.08 1.62 5.07
C LEU A 119 12.72 1.62 4.37
N THR A 120 12.36 0.49 3.76
CA THR A 120 11.15 0.35 2.96
C THR A 120 9.96 -0.21 3.73
N SER A 121 10.19 -0.66 4.97
CA SER A 121 9.24 -1.46 5.76
C SER A 121 8.67 -2.64 4.97
N ALA A 122 9.49 -3.19 4.05
CA ALA A 122 9.13 -4.26 3.12
C ALA A 122 7.94 -3.97 2.19
N HIS A 123 7.60 -2.69 1.95
CA HIS A 123 6.50 -2.33 1.05
C HIS A 123 6.87 -2.62 -0.42
N PRO A 124 6.15 -3.50 -1.15
CA PRO A 124 6.54 -3.97 -2.48
C PRO A 124 6.86 -2.87 -3.50
N GLY A 125 6.00 -1.83 -3.54
CA GLY A 125 6.21 -0.69 -4.43
C GLY A 125 7.44 0.13 -4.09
N VAL A 126 7.75 0.29 -2.79
CA VAL A 126 8.90 1.09 -2.33
C VAL A 126 10.18 0.29 -2.51
N VAL A 127 10.17 -1.01 -2.21
CA VAL A 127 11.29 -1.93 -2.48
C VAL A 127 11.72 -1.85 -3.95
N THR A 128 10.76 -2.03 -4.87
CA THR A 128 11.02 -1.98 -6.30
C THR A 128 11.57 -0.62 -6.73
N ALA A 129 11.00 0.47 -6.20
CA ALA A 129 11.46 1.82 -6.50
C ALA A 129 12.89 2.07 -6.02
N VAL A 130 13.19 1.73 -4.76
CA VAL A 130 14.52 1.96 -4.16
C VAL A 130 15.60 1.15 -4.86
N VAL A 131 15.36 -0.14 -5.13
CA VAL A 131 16.29 -0.97 -5.92
C VAL A 131 16.50 -0.38 -7.31
N GLY A 132 15.44 0.14 -7.94
CA GLY A 132 15.54 0.83 -9.23
C GLY A 132 16.37 2.09 -9.20
N VAL A 133 16.21 2.92 -8.15
CA VAL A 133 17.05 4.11 -7.96
C VAL A 133 18.51 3.71 -7.78
N LEU A 134 18.80 2.71 -6.93
CA LEU A 134 20.16 2.23 -6.71
C LEU A 134 20.81 1.71 -8.01
N TYR A 135 20.07 0.89 -8.78
CA TYR A 135 20.54 0.44 -10.08
C TYR A 135 20.82 1.61 -11.02
N ARG A 136 19.91 2.58 -11.13
CA ARG A 136 20.09 3.73 -12.02
C ARG A 136 21.31 4.58 -11.64
N GLU A 137 21.49 4.85 -10.36
CA GLU A 137 22.60 5.67 -9.85
C GLU A 137 23.95 4.98 -10.03
N HIS A 138 24.00 3.65 -9.95
CA HIS A 138 25.22 2.86 -10.12
C HIS A 138 25.35 2.16 -11.47
N ARG A 139 24.45 2.46 -12.41
CA ARG A 139 24.29 1.74 -13.69
C ARG A 139 25.58 1.69 -14.49
N ASP A 140 26.29 2.82 -14.57
CA ASP A 140 27.51 2.91 -15.38
C ASP A 140 28.63 2.04 -14.81
N LEU A 141 28.72 1.93 -13.48
CA LEU A 141 29.69 1.06 -12.81
C LEU A 141 29.35 -0.42 -13.02
N ILE A 142 28.07 -0.77 -12.92
CA ILE A 142 27.56 -2.14 -13.16
C ILE A 142 27.84 -2.56 -14.61
N LYS A 143 27.48 -1.70 -15.58
CA LYS A 143 27.68 -1.97 -17.01
C LYS A 143 29.13 -2.11 -17.42
N GLN A 144 30.02 -1.39 -16.76
CA GLN A 144 31.46 -1.47 -17.00
C GLN A 144 32.10 -2.66 -16.27
N GLY A 145 31.34 -3.45 -15.50
CA GLY A 145 31.84 -4.55 -14.69
C GLY A 145 32.75 -4.08 -13.54
N LYS A 146 32.63 -2.81 -13.13
CA LYS A 146 33.41 -2.25 -12.01
C LYS A 146 32.84 -2.67 -10.67
N ILE A 147 31.53 -2.86 -10.61
CA ILE A 147 30.84 -3.45 -9.47
C ILE A 147 29.87 -4.53 -9.97
N HIS A 148 29.76 -5.61 -9.20
CA HIS A 148 28.77 -6.68 -9.42
C HIS A 148 27.79 -6.81 -8.25
N THR A 149 28.02 -6.04 -7.19
CA THR A 149 27.23 -6.10 -5.96
C THR A 149 27.01 -4.68 -5.44
N ILE A 150 25.76 -4.33 -5.22
CA ILE A 150 25.38 -3.12 -4.49
C ILE A 150 25.57 -3.41 -3.00
N THR A 151 26.43 -2.64 -2.36
CA THR A 151 26.79 -2.79 -0.96
C THR A 151 26.17 -1.69 -0.12
N MET A 152 26.29 -1.80 1.20
CA MET A 152 25.83 -0.75 2.10
C MET A 152 26.45 0.63 1.78
N ASP A 153 27.72 0.68 1.35
CA ASP A 153 28.37 1.94 0.98
C ASP A 153 27.70 2.59 -0.25
N HIS A 154 27.36 1.78 -1.26
CA HIS A 154 26.64 2.23 -2.45
C HIS A 154 25.24 2.76 -2.11
N VAL A 155 24.56 2.13 -1.15
CA VAL A 155 23.24 2.59 -0.64
C VAL A 155 23.38 3.92 0.08
N LEU A 156 24.32 4.02 1.02
CA LEU A 156 24.56 5.24 1.78
C LEU A 156 24.99 6.40 0.89
N GLU A 157 25.77 6.16 -0.17
CA GLU A 157 26.14 7.17 -1.15
C GLU A 157 24.92 7.81 -1.81
N VAL A 158 23.97 6.99 -2.28
CA VAL A 158 22.74 7.48 -2.91
C VAL A 158 21.86 8.24 -1.91
N LEU A 159 21.82 7.80 -0.65
CA LEU A 159 21.00 8.42 0.40
C LEU A 159 21.60 9.71 1.00
N LYS A 160 22.87 10.03 0.72
CA LYS A 160 23.49 11.29 1.17
C LYS A 160 22.74 12.50 0.64
N ASP A 161 22.30 12.45 -0.62
CA ASP A 161 21.48 13.50 -1.24
C ASP A 161 20.01 13.10 -1.21
N LYS A 162 19.34 13.44 -0.10
CA LYS A 162 17.90 13.15 0.09
C LYS A 162 17.04 13.77 -1.01
N SER A 163 17.35 14.99 -1.45
CA SER A 163 16.55 15.69 -2.46
C SER A 163 16.62 14.95 -3.79
N ARG A 164 17.83 14.54 -4.21
CA ARG A 164 18.01 13.74 -5.42
C ARG A 164 17.38 12.34 -5.29
N PHE A 165 17.51 11.70 -4.13
CA PHE A 165 16.89 10.40 -3.87
C PHE A 165 15.36 10.45 -3.95
N PHE A 166 14.72 11.40 -3.27
CA PHE A 166 13.26 11.55 -3.35
C PHE A 166 12.80 11.98 -4.73
N GLY A 167 13.48 12.93 -5.39
CA GLY A 167 13.18 13.29 -6.78
C GLY A 167 13.31 12.10 -7.75
N SER A 168 14.25 11.20 -7.47
CA SER A 168 14.43 9.95 -8.17
C SER A 168 13.30 8.94 -7.92
N LEU A 169 12.82 8.86 -6.68
CA LEU A 169 11.76 7.96 -6.23
C LEU A 169 10.40 8.37 -6.82
N MET A 170 10.15 9.68 -6.97
CA MET A 170 8.91 10.22 -7.57
C MET A 170 8.67 9.76 -9.02
N GLN A 171 9.69 9.23 -9.70
CA GLN A 171 9.56 8.69 -11.05
C GLN A 171 9.00 7.26 -11.09
N TYR A 172 8.89 6.61 -9.93
CA TYR A 172 8.33 5.28 -9.78
C TYR A 172 6.89 5.34 -9.26
N ALA A 173 6.15 4.24 -9.36
CA ALA A 173 4.78 4.15 -8.83
C ALA A 173 4.70 4.52 -7.34
N ALA A 174 5.74 4.18 -6.55
CA ALA A 174 5.85 4.55 -5.14
C ALA A 174 5.81 6.08 -4.91
N GLY A 175 6.20 6.89 -5.89
CA GLY A 175 6.11 8.34 -5.84
C GLY A 175 4.70 8.86 -5.54
N ARG A 176 3.66 8.15 -5.99
CA ARG A 176 2.26 8.53 -5.74
C ARG A 176 1.87 8.46 -4.26
N SER A 177 2.61 7.69 -3.46
CA SER A 177 2.40 7.57 -2.02
C SER A 177 2.99 8.73 -1.22
N PHE A 178 3.75 9.63 -1.85
CA PHE A 178 4.33 10.80 -1.20
C PHE A 178 3.51 12.05 -1.52
N PRO A 179 3.27 12.93 -0.53
CA PRO A 179 2.66 14.21 -0.82
C PRO A 179 3.56 15.06 -1.73
N ASP A 180 2.99 15.63 -2.78
CA ASP A 180 3.67 16.59 -3.65
C ASP A 180 3.31 18.01 -3.21
N HIS A 181 4.33 18.84 -2.97
CA HIS A 181 4.18 20.27 -2.68
C HIS A 181 3.49 21.09 -3.78
N HIS A 182 3.39 20.55 -5.00
CA HIS A 182 2.61 21.14 -6.08
C HIS A 182 1.11 20.75 -6.04
N ASP A 183 0.73 19.75 -5.24
CA ASP A 183 -0.68 19.37 -5.06
C ASP A 183 -1.40 20.41 -4.18
N SER A 184 -2.44 21.03 -4.73
CA SER A 184 -3.24 22.03 -4.02
C SER A 184 -3.94 21.49 -2.77
N THR A 185 -4.08 20.17 -2.66
CA THR A 185 -4.65 19.50 -1.49
C THR A 185 -3.63 19.29 -0.36
N PHE A 186 -2.32 19.45 -0.62
CA PHE A 186 -1.26 19.38 0.39
C PHE A 186 -1.16 20.68 1.19
N THR A 187 -2.19 20.91 2.01
CA THR A 187 -2.33 22.13 2.84
C THR A 187 -1.59 22.01 4.17
N SER A 188 -1.42 23.13 4.90
CA SER A 188 -0.82 23.12 6.24
C SER A 188 -1.56 22.18 7.22
N LYS A 189 -2.88 22.05 7.10
CA LYS A 189 -3.66 21.13 7.93
C LYS A 189 -3.32 19.66 7.63
N VAL A 190 -3.11 19.32 6.37
CA VAL A 190 -2.66 17.97 5.97
C VAL A 190 -1.26 17.70 6.54
N VAL A 191 -0.36 18.69 6.46
CA VAL A 191 0.97 18.60 7.08
C VAL A 191 0.86 18.36 8.59
N ASP A 192 -0.04 19.06 9.28
CA ASP A 192 -0.26 18.88 10.71
C ASP A 192 -0.78 17.49 11.07
N VAL A 193 -1.71 16.94 10.27
CA VAL A 193 -2.22 15.57 10.44
C VAL A 193 -1.09 14.56 10.27
N LEU A 194 -0.36 14.60 9.14
CA LEU A 194 0.74 13.68 8.89
C LEU A 194 1.86 13.81 9.93
N GLY A 195 2.18 15.04 10.35
CA GLY A 195 3.16 15.33 11.39
C GLY A 195 2.75 14.77 12.76
N GLN A 196 1.47 14.82 13.10
CA GLN A 196 0.96 14.22 14.33
C GLN A 196 0.96 12.69 14.28
N ILE A 197 0.62 12.08 13.13
CA ILE A 197 0.75 10.63 12.95
C ILE A 197 2.23 10.23 13.07
N LEU A 198 3.15 10.99 12.47
CA LEU A 198 4.59 10.74 12.63
C LEU A 198 5.04 10.80 14.10
N ALA A 199 4.54 11.76 14.86
CA ALA A 199 4.95 11.97 16.25
C ALA A 199 4.33 10.96 17.24
N LYS A 200 3.06 10.59 17.02
CA LYS A 200 2.28 9.74 17.94
C LYS A 200 2.15 8.30 17.46
N GLY A 201 2.45 8.06 16.20
CA GLY A 201 2.29 6.81 15.48
C GLY A 201 0.92 6.55 14.90
N SER A 202 -0.12 6.98 15.59
CA SER A 202 -1.50 6.95 15.11
C SER A 202 -2.27 8.18 15.59
N MET A 203 -3.41 8.42 14.96
CA MET A 203 -4.37 9.44 15.39
C MET A 203 -5.79 8.89 15.29
N PRO A 204 -6.70 9.20 16.24
CA PRO A 204 -8.13 8.90 16.05
C PRO A 204 -8.64 9.50 14.75
N PHE A 205 -9.33 8.69 13.96
CA PHE A 205 -9.90 9.12 12.68
C PHE A 205 -11.23 9.83 12.88
N ASP A 206 -11.39 10.99 12.24
CA ASP A 206 -12.66 11.69 12.09
C ASP A 206 -12.91 11.96 10.61
N ILE A 207 -13.95 11.33 10.05
CA ILE A 207 -14.32 11.50 8.65
C ILE A 207 -14.76 12.92 8.30
N ASN A 208 -15.24 13.69 9.29
CA ASN A 208 -15.65 15.07 9.08
C ASN A 208 -14.45 16.03 9.00
N ASP A 209 -13.27 15.57 9.42
CA ASP A 209 -12.03 16.33 9.22
C ASP A 209 -11.55 16.16 7.78
N VAL A 210 -11.71 17.23 7.00
CA VAL A 210 -11.33 17.30 5.58
C VAL A 210 -9.85 16.95 5.37
N ALA A 211 -8.95 17.31 6.29
CA ALA A 211 -7.53 17.01 6.14
C ALA A 211 -7.24 15.52 6.38
N MET A 212 -7.88 14.91 7.38
CA MET A 212 -7.79 13.47 7.64
C MET A 212 -8.33 12.66 6.46
N ARG A 213 -9.52 13.04 5.97
CA ARG A 213 -10.13 12.41 4.79
C ARG A 213 -9.24 12.54 3.56
N THR A 214 -8.67 13.72 3.33
CA THR A 214 -7.72 13.94 2.22
C THR A 214 -6.51 13.01 2.34
N CYS A 215 -5.92 12.87 3.53
CA CYS A 215 -4.79 11.95 3.74
C CYS A 215 -5.16 10.50 3.42
N TYR A 216 -6.37 10.08 3.80
CA TYR A 216 -6.90 8.74 3.56
C TYR A 216 -7.18 8.47 2.07
N GLU A 217 -7.98 9.33 1.43
CA GLU A 217 -8.38 9.18 0.02
C GLU A 217 -7.20 9.32 -0.96
N ARG A 218 -6.14 10.05 -0.57
CA ARG A 218 -4.89 10.15 -1.36
C ARG A 218 -3.89 9.04 -1.05
N GLY A 219 -4.19 8.13 -0.12
CA GLY A 219 -3.30 7.03 0.27
C GLY A 219 -2.04 7.48 1.03
N TRP A 220 -2.02 8.71 1.57
CA TRP A 220 -0.91 9.20 2.41
C TRP A 220 -0.99 8.67 3.84
N ALA A 221 -2.19 8.31 4.29
CA ALA A 221 -2.46 7.60 5.53
C ALA A 221 -3.48 6.49 5.28
N HIS A 222 -3.44 5.43 6.07
CA HIS A 222 -4.43 4.37 6.05
C HIS A 222 -5.28 4.41 7.31
N ARG A 223 -6.57 4.11 7.13
CA ARG A 223 -7.49 3.86 8.23
C ARG A 223 -7.35 2.41 8.69
N THR A 224 -7.26 2.21 10.00
CA THR A 224 -7.23 0.90 10.64
C THR A 224 -7.85 0.98 12.03
N PHE A 225 -7.85 -0.13 12.77
CA PHE A 225 -8.37 -0.20 14.12
C PHE A 225 -7.25 -0.41 15.13
N GLU A 226 -7.34 0.32 16.24
CA GLU A 226 -6.46 0.14 17.39
C GLU A 226 -7.27 -0.36 18.58
N LYS A 227 -6.76 -1.38 19.28
CA LYS A 227 -7.33 -1.87 20.53
C LYS A 227 -7.04 -0.88 21.65
N TYR A 228 -8.06 -0.49 22.39
CA TYR A 228 -7.91 0.32 23.59
C TYR A 228 -8.84 -0.18 24.69
N THR A 229 -8.42 0.01 25.95
CA THR A 229 -9.24 -0.37 27.11
C THR A 229 -9.95 0.86 27.66
N SER A 230 -11.28 0.79 27.77
CA SER A 230 -12.08 1.81 28.43
C SER A 230 -13.05 1.18 29.41
N LYS A 231 -13.04 1.63 30.66
CA LYS A 231 -13.90 1.11 31.75
C LYS A 231 -13.86 -0.43 31.89
N GLY A 232 -12.70 -1.05 31.63
CA GLY A 232 -12.51 -2.50 31.71
C GLY A 232 -12.93 -3.30 30.47
N TYR A 233 -13.41 -2.64 29.41
CA TYR A 233 -13.74 -3.28 28.14
C TYR A 233 -12.67 -3.01 27.09
N ASN A 234 -12.32 -4.05 26.32
CA ASN A 234 -11.50 -3.89 25.12
C ASN A 234 -12.39 -3.44 23.98
N LEU A 235 -12.11 -2.25 23.47
CA LEU A 235 -12.82 -1.61 22.38
C LEU A 235 -11.86 -1.42 21.20
N LEU A 236 -12.45 -1.23 20.02
CA LEU A 236 -11.73 -0.83 18.81
C LEU A 236 -12.08 0.62 18.51
N ARG A 237 -11.06 1.42 18.23
CA ARG A 237 -11.24 2.77 17.68
C ARG A 237 -10.59 2.84 16.31
N GLU A 238 -11.19 3.61 15.44
CA GLU A 238 -10.61 3.90 14.14
C GLU A 238 -9.50 4.92 14.29
N VAL A 239 -8.39 4.64 13.64
CA VAL A 239 -7.22 5.49 13.63
C VAL A 239 -6.66 5.63 12.22
N LEU A 240 -6.00 6.76 11.97
CA LEU A 240 -5.08 6.92 10.86
C LEU A 240 -3.66 6.55 11.28
N VAL A 241 -2.99 5.80 10.41
CA VAL A 241 -1.58 5.45 10.50
C VAL A 241 -0.89 5.71 9.16
N LEU A 242 0.44 5.83 9.16
CA LEU A 242 1.18 5.84 7.91
C LEU A 242 1.16 4.45 7.26
N PRO A 243 1.20 4.34 5.92
CA PRO A 243 1.25 3.06 5.22
C PRO A 243 2.34 2.15 5.77
N SER A 244 3.54 2.68 6.03
CA SER A 244 4.67 1.92 6.56
C SER A 244 4.41 1.24 7.91
N ARG A 245 3.39 1.66 8.67
CA ARG A 245 3.06 1.13 10.00
C ARG A 245 1.87 0.19 10.02
N MET A 246 1.26 -0.07 8.86
CA MET A 246 0.08 -0.95 8.77
C MET A 246 0.34 -2.37 9.27
N HIS A 247 1.60 -2.83 9.22
CA HIS A 247 2.00 -4.16 9.70
C HIS A 247 2.20 -4.23 11.23
N GLU A 248 2.22 -3.09 11.93
CA GLU A 248 2.47 -3.01 13.38
C GLU A 248 1.20 -3.13 14.24
N MET A 249 0.02 -3.07 13.61
CA MET A 249 -1.28 -2.86 14.28
C MET A 249 -1.97 -4.15 14.70
#